data_AF-A0A927CVG5-F1
#
_entry.id   AF-A0A927CVG5-F1
#
_cell.length_a   1.000
_cell.length_b   1.000
_cell.length_c   1.000
_cell.angle_alpha   90.00
_cell.angle_beta   90.00
_cell.angle_gamma   90.00
#
_symmetry.space_group_name_H-M   'P 1'
#
loop_
_entity.id
_entity.type
_entity.pdbx_description
1 polymer ?
#
loop_
_entity_poly.entity_id
_entity_poly.type
_entity_poly.pdbx_seq_one_letter_code
_entity_poly.pdbx_strand_id
1 'polypeptide(L)'
;MMTRLMVLGLLRLKPMSGYEIQQLLQVSQSDQWAGILPGSIYHALKKLDKEGLVKIHSVETTGNRSKAIYEITEQGQDEYKQLLIQAFTSPSTVLPTDLYTGLSMLSLPNPAIDLSDIINAVQIQLSQLHRQWHQMKTGIEQKKQYSNNIFQQFTFEQINKQYMLQIESLEQLLEILKQQNSLRS
;
A
#
# COMPACT_ATOMS: atom_id res chain seq x y z
N MET A 1 -8.45 -6.77 -4.89
CA MET A 1 -7.98 -8.02 -4.24
C MET A 1 -7.68 -7.80 -2.76
N MET A 2 -6.69 -6.96 -2.40
CA MET A 2 -6.30 -6.71 -1.01
C MET A 2 -7.42 -6.19 -0.09
N THR A 3 -8.14 -5.15 -0.48
CA THR A 3 -9.26 -4.60 0.33
C THR A 3 -10.31 -5.66 0.64
N ARG A 4 -10.60 -6.54 -0.32
CA ARG A 4 -11.58 -7.62 -0.16
C ARG A 4 -11.12 -8.66 0.85
N LEU A 5 -9.87 -9.13 0.72
CA LEU A 5 -9.27 -10.07 1.67
C LEU A 5 -9.27 -9.50 3.09
N MET A 6 -8.93 -8.21 3.25
CA MET A 6 -8.95 -7.55 4.57
C MET A 6 -10.36 -7.38 5.14
N VAL A 7 -11.31 -6.90 4.34
CA VAL A 7 -12.71 -6.72 4.78
C VAL A 7 -13.30 -8.06 5.23
N LEU A 8 -13.16 -9.12 4.42
CA LEU A 8 -13.61 -10.45 4.79
C LEU A 8 -12.89 -10.94 6.05
N GLY A 9 -11.56 -10.80 6.12
CA GLY A 9 -10.77 -11.20 7.29
C GLY A 9 -11.19 -10.53 8.59
N LEU A 10 -11.54 -9.24 8.57
CA LEU A 10 -12.05 -8.52 9.74
C LEU A 10 -13.45 -8.97 10.13
N LEU A 11 -14.33 -9.20 9.15
CA LEU A 11 -15.69 -9.71 9.40
C LEU A 11 -15.72 -11.15 9.93
N ARG A 12 -14.64 -11.93 9.75
CA ARG A 12 -14.46 -13.22 10.43
C ARG A 12 -14.28 -13.10 11.94
N LEU A 13 -13.78 -11.97 12.43
CA LEU A 13 -13.58 -11.74 13.86
C LEU A 13 -14.91 -11.44 14.56
N LYS A 14 -15.73 -10.59 13.93
CA LYS A 14 -17.09 -10.27 14.37
C LYS A 14 -17.82 -9.47 13.28
N PRO A 15 -19.16 -9.40 13.31
CA PRO A 15 -19.90 -8.43 12.51
C PRO A 15 -19.46 -6.99 12.81
N MET A 16 -19.34 -6.16 11.77
CA MET A 16 -18.87 -4.77 11.89
C MET A 16 -19.56 -3.84 10.88
N SER A 17 -19.67 -2.57 11.23
CA SER A 17 -19.99 -1.52 10.25
C SER A 17 -18.79 -1.20 9.35
N GLY A 18 -19.06 -0.61 8.18
CA GLY A 18 -18.00 -0.11 7.30
C GLY A 18 -17.11 0.94 7.97
N TYR A 19 -17.67 1.74 8.89
CA TYR A 19 -16.90 2.71 9.66
C TYR A 19 -15.95 2.03 10.66
N GLU A 20 -16.39 1.01 11.39
CA GLU A 20 -15.52 0.27 12.30
C GLU A 20 -14.36 -0.42 11.57
N ILE A 21 -14.65 -1.03 10.42
CA ILE A 21 -13.62 -1.61 9.54
C ILE A 21 -12.61 -0.55 9.12
N GLN A 22 -13.09 0.62 8.70
CA GLN A 22 -12.23 1.75 8.34
C GLN A 22 -11.34 2.20 9.51
N GLN A 23 -11.89 2.33 10.71
CA GLN A 23 -11.13 2.72 11.90
C GLN A 23 -10.05 1.70 12.25
N LEU A 24 -10.38 0.40 12.22
CA LEU A 24 -9.39 -0.66 12.49
C LEU A 24 -8.24 -0.65 11.48
N LEU A 25 -8.53 -0.42 10.20
CA LEU A 25 -7.50 -0.34 9.16
C LEU A 25 -6.63 0.92 9.29
N GLN A 26 -7.19 2.05 9.72
CA GLN A 26 -6.44 3.28 9.99
C GLN A 26 -5.53 3.14 11.22
N VAL A 27 -6.05 2.59 12.33
CA VAL A 27 -5.27 2.39 13.58
C VAL A 27 -4.10 1.43 13.34
N SER A 28 -4.33 0.37 12.56
CA SER A 28 -3.26 -0.56 12.17
C SER A 28 -2.24 0.05 11.20
N GLN A 29 -2.44 1.29 10.72
CA GLN A 29 -1.69 1.93 9.63
C GLN A 29 -1.57 1.01 8.40
N SER A 30 -2.60 0.20 8.16
CA SER A 30 -2.65 -0.70 7.01
C SER A 30 -2.74 0.07 5.71
N ASP A 31 -3.16 1.33 5.74
CA ASP A 31 -3.07 2.27 4.63
C ASP A 31 -1.63 2.51 4.16
N GLN A 32 -0.65 2.54 5.07
CA GLN A 32 0.75 2.84 4.74
C GLN A 32 1.47 1.69 4.02
N TRP A 33 1.03 0.44 4.20
CA TRP A 33 1.68 -0.73 3.59
C TRP A 33 0.77 -1.59 2.71
N ALA A 34 -0.54 -1.57 2.92
CA ALA A 34 -1.50 -2.32 2.10
C ALA A 34 -2.20 -1.44 1.04
N GLY A 35 -1.91 -0.14 0.98
CA GLY A 35 -2.43 0.77 -0.04
C GLY A 35 -3.96 0.90 -0.04
N ILE A 36 -4.61 0.63 1.10
CA ILE A 36 -6.07 0.68 1.19
C ILE A 36 -6.53 2.12 1.40
N LEU A 37 -7.24 2.66 0.42
CA LEU A 37 -7.92 3.93 0.57
C LEU A 37 -9.18 3.76 1.42
N PRO A 38 -9.43 4.61 2.42
CA PRO A 38 -10.60 4.50 3.29
C PRO A 38 -11.95 4.46 2.53
N GLY A 39 -12.08 5.23 1.45
CA GLY A 39 -13.29 5.23 0.61
C GLY A 39 -13.56 3.90 -0.10
N SER A 40 -12.53 3.07 -0.32
CA SER A 40 -12.68 1.77 -1.00
C SER A 40 -13.44 0.72 -0.17
N ILE A 41 -13.54 0.92 1.14
CA ILE A 41 -14.15 -0.05 2.08
C ILE A 41 -15.66 -0.15 1.86
N TYR A 42 -16.35 0.99 1.77
CA TYR A 42 -17.79 1.00 1.53
C TYR A 42 -18.14 0.44 0.15
N HIS A 43 -17.32 0.75 -0.86
CA HIS A 43 -17.45 0.15 -2.19
C HIS A 43 -17.24 -1.36 -2.16
N ALA A 44 -16.23 -1.84 -1.42
CA ALA A 44 -15.96 -3.26 -1.26
C ALA A 44 -17.11 -3.99 -0.55
N LEU A 45 -17.64 -3.44 0.55
CA LEU A 45 -18.78 -4.01 1.27
C LEU A 45 -20.02 -4.12 0.38
N LYS A 46 -20.38 -3.04 -0.33
CA LYS A 46 -21.52 -3.05 -1.25
C LYS A 46 -21.36 -4.09 -2.36
N LYS A 47 -20.13 -4.28 -2.86
CA LYS A 47 -19.84 -5.29 -3.89
C LYS A 47 -19.91 -6.71 -3.31
N LEU A 48 -19.34 -6.93 -2.13
CA LEU A 48 -19.38 -8.20 -1.41
C LEU A 48 -20.82 -8.64 -1.08
N ASP A 49 -21.68 -7.69 -0.67
CA ASP A 49 -23.08 -7.93 -0.36
C ASP A 49 -23.86 -8.37 -1.60
N LYS A 50 -23.67 -7.65 -2.72
CA LYS A 50 -24.24 -8.03 -4.03
C LYS A 50 -23.80 -9.42 -4.51
N GLU A 51 -22.60 -9.84 -4.15
CA GLU A 51 -22.05 -11.15 -4.51
C GLU A 51 -22.43 -12.26 -3.51
N GLY A 52 -23.18 -11.95 -2.46
CA GLY A 52 -23.62 -12.92 -1.44
C GLY A 52 -22.54 -13.34 -0.45
N LEU A 53 -21.41 -12.62 -0.41
CA LEU A 53 -20.23 -12.97 0.41
C LEU A 53 -20.27 -12.34 1.79
N VAL A 54 -21.04 -11.27 1.93
CA VAL A 54 -21.45 -10.71 3.21
C VAL A 54 -22.96 -10.50 3.17
N LYS A 55 -23.57 -10.33 4.33
CA LYS A 55 -24.99 -9.98 4.47
C LYS A 55 -25.14 -8.90 5.54
N ILE A 56 -26.26 -8.18 5.51
CA ILE A 56 -26.64 -7.29 6.61
C ILE A 56 -27.03 -8.15 7.81
N HIS A 57 -26.26 -8.02 8.88
CA HIS A 57 -26.52 -8.64 10.18
C HIS A 57 -27.58 -7.85 10.95
N SER A 58 -27.43 -6.53 10.98
CA SER A 58 -28.37 -5.61 11.63
C SER A 58 -28.22 -4.20 11.06
N VAL A 59 -29.20 -3.35 11.32
CA VAL A 59 -29.13 -1.91 11.06
C VAL A 59 -29.28 -1.20 12.40
N GLU A 60 -28.23 -0.48 12.81
CA GLU A 60 -28.24 0.32 14.03
C GLU A 60 -28.57 1.77 13.68
N THR A 61 -29.53 2.36 14.39
CA THR A 61 -29.91 3.76 14.21
C THR A 61 -29.54 4.55 15.47
N THR A 62 -28.83 5.66 15.29
CA THR A 62 -28.50 6.61 16.35
C THR A 62 -28.90 8.01 15.88
N GLY A 63 -29.98 8.55 16.45
CA GLY A 63 -30.61 9.78 15.96
C GLY A 63 -31.08 9.61 14.51
N ASN A 64 -30.64 10.50 13.62
CA ASN A 64 -30.98 10.46 12.19
C ASN A 64 -30.01 9.63 11.33
N ARG A 65 -29.03 8.95 11.93
CA ARG A 65 -28.03 8.16 11.19
C ARG A 65 -28.29 6.67 11.39
N SER A 66 -28.42 5.95 10.29
CA SER A 66 -28.48 4.49 10.27
C SER A 66 -27.18 3.93 9.71
N LYS A 67 -26.59 2.94 10.40
CA LYS A 67 -25.42 2.19 9.93
C LYS A 67 -25.76 0.72 9.78
N ALA A 68 -25.39 0.14 8.63
CA ALA A 68 -25.50 -1.29 8.41
C ALA A 68 -24.30 -1.99 9.06
N ILE A 69 -24.58 -3.03 9.84
CA ILE A 69 -23.61 -3.99 10.37
C ILE A 69 -23.59 -5.17 9.39
N TYR A 70 -22.41 -5.49 8.88
CA TYR A 70 -22.21 -6.60 7.95
C TYR A 70 -21.67 -7.82 8.69
N GLU A 71 -22.03 -9.00 8.20
CA GLU A 71 -21.51 -10.29 8.65
C GLU A 71 -21.08 -11.11 7.42
N ILE A 72 -19.99 -11.86 7.55
CA ILE A 72 -19.49 -12.75 6.51
C ILE A 72 -20.38 -13.99 6.35
N THR A 73 -20.66 -14.41 5.12
CA THR A 73 -21.41 -15.65 4.83
C THR A 73 -20.47 -16.85 4.72
N GLU A 74 -21.02 -18.07 4.63
CA GLU A 74 -20.22 -19.28 4.35
C GLU A 74 -19.45 -19.13 3.03
N GLN A 75 -20.11 -18.65 1.96
CA GLN A 75 -19.46 -18.38 0.68
C GLN A 75 -18.34 -17.31 0.83
N GLY A 76 -18.55 -16.31 1.69
CA GLY A 76 -17.52 -15.32 2.02
C GLY A 76 -16.30 -15.92 2.72
N GLN A 77 -16.48 -16.94 3.56
CA GLN A 77 -15.38 -17.66 4.22
C GLN A 77 -14.53 -18.44 3.20
N ASP A 78 -15.18 -19.09 2.22
CA ASP A 78 -14.50 -19.80 1.15
C ASP A 78 -13.70 -18.84 0.26
N GLU A 79 -14.31 -17.72 -0.14
CA GLU A 79 -13.64 -16.65 -0.88
C GLU A 79 -12.44 -16.10 -0.10
N TYR A 80 -12.58 -15.85 1.20
CA TYR A 80 -11.47 -15.41 2.04
C TYR A 80 -10.29 -16.38 1.98
N LYS A 81 -10.57 -17.70 2.10
CA LYS A 81 -9.54 -18.74 2.05
C LYS A 81 -8.84 -18.75 0.69
N GLN A 82 -9.60 -18.64 -0.40
CA GLN A 82 -9.04 -18.59 -1.76
C GLN A 82 -8.15 -17.36 -1.95
N LEU A 83 -8.63 -16.17 -1.57
CA LEU A 83 -7.87 -14.93 -1.67
C LEU A 83 -6.61 -14.95 -0.81
N LEU A 84 -6.67 -15.56 0.38
CA LEU A 84 -5.51 -15.70 1.25
C LEU A 84 -4.43 -16.56 0.58
N ILE A 85 -4.81 -17.71 0.00
CA ILE A 85 -3.88 -18.56 -0.74
C ILE A 85 -3.34 -17.84 -1.97
N GLN A 86 -4.20 -17.14 -2.71
CA GLN A 86 -3.82 -16.40 -3.91
C GLN A 86 -2.74 -15.33 -3.63
N ALA A 87 -2.77 -14.72 -2.45
CA ALA A 87 -1.76 -13.75 -2.04
C ALA A 87 -0.34 -14.36 -1.98
N PHE A 88 -0.21 -15.68 -1.78
CA PHE A 88 1.07 -16.39 -1.76
C PHE A 88 1.45 -17.04 -3.10
N THR A 89 0.53 -17.09 -4.07
CA THR A 89 0.80 -17.65 -5.41
C THR A 89 0.99 -16.58 -6.48
N SER A 90 0.70 -15.32 -6.16
CA SER A 90 0.83 -14.20 -7.09
C SER A 90 2.28 -13.69 -7.12
N PRO A 91 2.84 -13.33 -8.30
CA PRO A 91 4.11 -12.63 -8.37
C PRO A 91 4.08 -11.34 -7.55
N SER A 92 5.14 -11.10 -6.78
CA SER A 92 5.23 -9.95 -5.86
C SER A 92 6.23 -8.87 -6.31
N THR A 93 6.79 -8.99 -7.51
CA THR A 93 7.75 -8.02 -8.05
C THR A 93 7.05 -6.70 -8.36
N VAL A 94 7.56 -5.61 -7.75
CA VAL A 94 7.10 -4.23 -8.02
C VAL A 94 8.26 -3.47 -8.67
N LEU A 95 8.03 -2.95 -9.87
CA LEU A 95 9.02 -2.20 -10.63
C LEU A 95 8.60 -0.72 -10.73
N PRO A 96 9.52 0.25 -10.58
CA PRO A 96 9.24 1.67 -10.80
C PRO A 96 9.19 1.96 -12.32
N THR A 97 8.13 1.48 -12.98
CA THR A 97 7.99 1.51 -14.44
C THR A 97 8.07 2.91 -15.04
N ASP A 98 7.55 3.92 -14.35
CA ASP A 98 7.60 5.31 -14.80
C ASP A 98 9.04 5.84 -14.83
N LEU A 99 9.83 5.52 -13.79
CA LEU A 99 11.25 5.87 -13.73
C LEU A 99 12.02 5.16 -14.86
N TYR A 100 11.82 3.85 -15.02
CA TYR A 100 12.52 3.08 -16.05
C TYR A 100 12.15 3.53 -17.47
N THR A 101 10.89 3.89 -17.70
CA THR A 101 10.44 4.48 -18.96
C THR A 101 11.11 5.84 -19.17
N GLY A 102 11.18 6.68 -18.14
CA GLY A 102 11.91 7.95 -18.18
C GLY A 102 13.39 7.79 -18.55
N LEU A 103 14.08 6.80 -17.96
CA LEU A 103 15.48 6.48 -18.30
C LEU A 103 15.64 6.02 -19.75
N SER A 104 14.71 5.18 -20.24
CA SER A 104 14.68 4.76 -21.64
C SER A 104 14.53 5.95 -22.58
N MET A 105 13.65 6.90 -22.25
CA MET A 105 13.45 8.12 -23.05
C MET A 105 14.64 9.07 -22.97
N LEU A 106 15.31 9.17 -21.82
CA LEU A 106 16.51 10.00 -21.64
C LEU A 106 17.69 9.51 -22.50
N SER A 107 17.68 8.23 -22.87
CA SER A 107 18.70 7.64 -23.75
C SER A 107 18.55 8.07 -25.22
N LEU A 108 17.43 8.72 -25.59
CA LEU A 108 17.19 9.23 -26.92
C LEU A 108 17.65 10.70 -27.03
N PRO A 109 18.16 11.15 -28.19
CA PRO A 109 18.52 12.56 -28.38
C PRO A 109 17.32 13.48 -28.18
N ASN A 110 17.39 14.37 -27.19
CA ASN A 110 16.38 15.39 -26.96
C ASN A 110 17.04 16.72 -26.55
N PRO A 111 17.16 17.70 -27.47
CA PRO A 111 17.82 18.98 -27.19
C PRO A 111 17.05 19.88 -26.23
N ALA A 112 15.79 19.57 -25.93
CA ALA A 112 14.96 20.35 -25.01
C ALA A 112 15.09 19.91 -23.54
N ILE A 113 15.79 18.81 -23.24
CA ILE A 113 15.96 18.31 -21.87
C ILE A 113 17.36 18.68 -21.36
N ASP A 114 17.40 19.44 -20.28
CA ASP A 114 18.61 19.65 -19.49
C ASP A 114 18.75 18.53 -18.43
N LEU A 115 19.95 17.94 -18.33
CA LEU A 115 20.24 16.97 -17.28
C LEU A 115 20.16 17.59 -15.89
N SER A 116 20.38 18.90 -15.75
CA SER A 116 20.24 19.60 -14.47
C SER A 116 18.82 19.51 -13.90
N ASP A 117 17.80 19.58 -14.75
CA ASP A 117 16.39 19.42 -14.37
C ASP A 117 16.10 18.00 -13.86
N ILE A 118 16.64 17.00 -14.56
CA ILE A 118 16.48 15.58 -14.18
C ILE A 118 17.20 15.29 -12.86
N ILE A 119 18.42 15.83 -12.68
CA ILE A 119 19.18 15.73 -11.42
C ILE A 119 18.36 16.30 -10.25
N ASN A 120 17.79 17.49 -10.42
CA ASN A 120 16.95 18.11 -9.39
C ASN A 120 15.70 17.26 -9.09
N ALA A 121 15.03 16.73 -10.12
CA ALA A 121 13.88 15.85 -9.95
C ALA A 121 14.23 14.57 -9.15
N VAL A 122 15.37 13.94 -9.45
CA VAL A 122 15.87 12.77 -8.71
C VAL A 122 16.19 13.13 -7.25
N GLN A 123 16.80 14.28 -6.98
CA GLN A 123 17.06 14.75 -5.61
C GLN A 123 15.78 14.99 -4.81
N ILE A 124 14.75 15.55 -5.44
CA ILE A 124 13.42 15.73 -4.83
C ILE A 124 12.82 14.36 -4.51
N GLN A 125 12.84 13.42 -5.46
CA GLN A 125 12.32 12.07 -5.26
C GLN A 125 13.04 11.35 -4.11
N LEU A 126 14.37 11.42 -4.07
CA LEU A 126 15.18 10.82 -3.01
C LEU A 126 14.85 11.41 -1.64
N SER A 127 14.69 12.73 -1.55
CA SER A 127 14.28 13.42 -0.32
C SER A 127 12.89 12.98 0.16
N GLN A 128 11.94 12.80 -0.77
CA GLN A 128 10.61 12.27 -0.47
C GLN A 128 10.68 10.83 0.03
N LEU A 129 11.48 9.98 -0.62
CA LEU A 129 11.63 8.58 -0.28
C LEU A 129 12.26 8.37 1.10
N HIS A 130 13.30 9.15 1.44
CA HIS A 130 13.85 9.17 2.81
C HIS A 130 12.80 9.58 3.84
N ARG A 131 11.99 10.60 3.55
CA ARG A 131 10.94 11.06 4.47
C ARG A 131 9.90 9.96 4.72
N GLN A 132 9.44 9.31 3.65
CA GLN A 132 8.49 8.19 3.74
C GLN A 132 9.09 7.01 4.51
N TRP A 133 10.34 6.66 4.25
CA TRP A 133 11.06 5.61 4.97
C TRP A 133 11.17 5.90 6.47
N HIS A 134 11.54 7.12 6.85
CA HIS A 134 11.61 7.53 8.26
C HIS A 134 10.24 7.49 8.96
N GLN A 135 9.19 7.94 8.30
CA GLN A 135 7.82 7.87 8.82
C GLN A 135 7.37 6.41 9.03
N MET A 136 7.66 5.53 8.07
CA MET A 136 7.35 4.11 8.16
C MET A 136 8.11 3.46 9.33
N LYS A 137 9.42 3.71 9.43
CA LYS A 137 10.26 3.14 10.49
C LYS A 137 9.80 3.56 11.89
N THR A 138 9.51 4.84 12.08
CA THR A 138 9.04 5.37 13.38
C THR A 138 7.66 4.82 13.76
N GLY A 139 6.73 4.72 12.80
CA GLY A 139 5.40 4.12 13.03
C GLY A 139 5.46 2.65 13.44
N ILE A 140 6.42 1.90 12.89
CA ILE A 140 6.65 0.48 13.20
C ILE A 140 7.32 0.29 14.55
N GLU A 141 8.34 1.08 14.89
CA GLU A 141 9.05 0.99 16.18
C GLU A 141 8.10 1.21 17.35
N GLN A 142 7.20 2.19 17.24
CA GLN A 142 6.15 2.44 18.23
C GLN A 142 5.19 1.24 18.39
N LYS A 143 4.93 0.50 17.31
CA LYS A 143 4.00 -0.65 17.30
C LYS A 143 4.65 -1.97 17.70
N LYS A 144 5.96 -2.14 17.48
CA LYS A 144 6.73 -3.30 17.94
C LYS A 144 6.63 -3.51 19.45
N GLN A 145 6.45 -2.43 20.21
CA GLN A 145 6.27 -2.49 21.67
C GLN A 145 4.97 -3.20 22.10
N TYR A 146 4.00 -3.37 21.19
CA TYR A 146 2.66 -3.89 21.51
C TYR A 146 2.26 -5.15 20.72
N SER A 147 3.12 -5.66 19.81
CA SER A 147 2.82 -6.83 18.98
C SER A 147 4.04 -7.74 18.76
N ASN A 148 3.96 -8.97 19.26
CA ASN A 148 4.94 -10.04 19.02
C ASN A 148 4.63 -10.89 17.76
N ASN A 149 3.87 -10.35 16.79
CA ASN A 149 3.49 -11.10 15.60
C ASN A 149 4.66 -11.21 14.60
N ILE A 150 5.15 -12.43 14.38
CA ILE A 150 6.31 -12.71 13.50
C ILE A 150 6.07 -12.26 12.04
N PHE A 151 4.85 -12.39 11.53
CA PHE A 151 4.52 -12.04 10.16
C PHE A 151 4.49 -10.52 9.95
N GLN A 152 4.05 -9.77 10.97
CA GLN A 152 4.15 -8.32 10.95
C GLN A 152 5.62 -7.88 10.95
N GLN A 153 6.45 -8.48 11.81
CA GLN A 153 7.89 -8.18 11.84
C GLN A 153 8.57 -8.48 10.50
N PHE A 154 8.27 -9.64 9.90
CA PHE A 154 8.76 -9.99 8.56
C PHE A 154 8.31 -8.97 7.51
N THR A 155 7.02 -8.61 7.49
CA THR A 155 6.46 -7.63 6.54
C THR A 155 7.20 -6.30 6.63
N PHE A 156 7.45 -5.82 7.84
CA PHE A 156 8.18 -4.58 8.08
C PHE A 156 9.63 -4.64 7.62
N GLU A 157 10.32 -5.75 7.87
CA GLU A 157 11.67 -5.95 7.37
C GLU A 157 11.71 -5.91 5.82
N GLN A 158 10.73 -6.53 5.16
CA GLN A 158 10.67 -6.49 3.69
C GLN A 158 10.39 -5.08 3.16
N ILE A 159 9.46 -4.34 3.79
CA ILE A 159 9.19 -2.94 3.41
C ILE A 159 10.46 -2.10 3.54
N ASN A 160 11.21 -2.25 4.63
CA ASN A 160 12.47 -1.55 4.83
C ASN A 160 13.48 -1.85 3.70
N LYS A 161 13.63 -3.13 3.32
CA LYS A 161 14.51 -3.53 2.22
C LYS A 161 14.10 -2.90 0.88
N GLN A 162 12.80 -2.81 0.61
CA GLN A 162 12.30 -2.17 -0.62
C GLN A 162 12.57 -0.66 -0.66
N TYR A 163 12.46 0.05 0.47
CA TYR A 163 12.85 1.46 0.50
C TYR A 163 14.35 1.63 0.27
N MET A 164 15.19 0.81 0.93
CA MET A 164 16.65 0.89 0.81
C MET A 164 17.11 0.63 -0.63
N LEU A 165 16.61 -0.43 -1.26
CA LEU A 165 16.92 -0.75 -2.65
C LEU A 165 16.63 0.43 -3.60
N GLN A 166 15.53 1.14 -3.35
CA GLN A 166 15.06 2.21 -4.22
C GLN A 166 15.85 3.51 -3.96
N ILE A 167 16.21 3.77 -2.70
CA ILE A 167 17.12 4.87 -2.33
C ILE A 167 18.48 4.65 -2.98
N GLU A 168 19.09 3.47 -2.79
CA GLU A 168 20.39 3.11 -3.36
C GLU A 168 20.39 3.22 -4.89
N SER A 169 19.31 2.78 -5.54
CA SER A 169 19.15 2.89 -7.00
C SER A 169 19.12 4.36 -7.47
N LEU A 170 18.44 5.25 -6.72
CA LEU A 170 18.37 6.67 -7.07
C LEU A 170 19.68 7.41 -6.77
N GLU A 171 20.40 7.02 -5.72
CA GLU A 171 21.75 7.54 -5.43
C GLU A 171 22.72 7.21 -6.57
N GLN A 172 22.75 5.95 -7.02
CA GLN A 172 23.56 5.52 -8.15
C GLN A 172 23.18 6.26 -9.44
N LEU A 173 21.88 6.41 -9.71
CA LEU A 173 21.41 7.18 -10.85
C LEU A 173 21.88 8.64 -10.79
N LEU A 174 21.80 9.26 -9.62
CA LEU A 174 22.22 10.65 -9.42
C LEU A 174 23.72 10.84 -9.71
N GLU A 175 24.56 9.88 -9.31
CA GLU A 175 25.99 9.88 -9.63
C GLU A 175 26.22 9.80 -11.14
N ILE A 176 25.54 8.87 -11.83
CA ILE A 176 25.63 8.70 -13.28
C ILE A 176 25.22 9.99 -14.01
N LEU A 177 24.10 10.60 -13.62
CA LEU A 177 23.60 11.83 -14.24
C LEU A 177 24.55 13.00 -14.05
N LYS A 178 25.13 13.16 -12.85
CA LYS A 178 26.11 14.23 -12.57
C LYS A 178 27.38 14.06 -13.40
N GLN A 179 27.89 12.84 -13.51
CA GLN A 179 29.06 12.54 -14.35
C GLN A 179 28.79 12.90 -15.81
N GLN A 180 27.65 12.47 -16.36
CA GLN A 180 27.27 12.80 -17.74
C GLN A 180 27.09 14.30 -17.97
N ASN A 181 26.51 15.03 -17.00
CA ASN A 181 26.34 16.47 -17.10
C ASN A 181 27.69 17.21 -17.13
N SER A 182 28.65 16.78 -16.30
CA SER A 182 30.00 17.36 -16.28
C SER A 182 30.80 17.12 -17.57
N LEU A 183 30.48 16.08 -18.34
CA LEU A 183 31.10 15.81 -19.63
C LEU A 183 30.49 16.68 -20.77
N ARG A 184 29.34 17.30 -20.55
CA ARG A 184 28.64 18.15 -21.52
C ARG A 184 28.90 19.65 -21.32
N SER A 185 29.36 20.05 -20.13
CA SER A 185 29.76 21.41 -19.75
C SER A 185 31.22 21.70 -20.14
#